data_AF-A0A1I7AXD3-F1
#
_entry.id   AF-A0A1I7AXD3-F1
#
_cell.length_a   1.000
_cell.length_b   1.000
_cell.length_c   1.000
_cell.angle_alpha   90.00
_cell.angle_beta   90.00
_cell.angle_gamma   90.00
#
_symmetry.space_group_name_H-M   'P 1'
#
loop_
_entity.id
_entity.type
_entity.pdbx_description
1 polymer ?
#
loop_
_entity_poly.entity_id
_entity_poly.type
_entity_poly.pdbx_seq_one_letter_code
_entity_poly.pdbx_strand_id
1 'polypeptide(L)'
;MIEGASNVTWYRGSDSARRGFCSICGSVLFWKHDELDTISVMAGAFDTPSGLEADSHIFVADKGDYYDIDDGLPQFPKSTPAIKVAGN
;
A
#
# COMPACT_ATOMS: atom_id res chain seq x y z
N MET A 1 6.89 -1.31 -23.12
CA MET A 1 8.22 -1.42 -22.47
C MET A 1 8.08 -0.85 -21.07
N ILE A 2 8.72 -1.43 -20.06
CA ILE A 2 8.71 -0.89 -18.69
C ILE A 2 10.04 -0.18 -18.46
N GLU A 3 10.02 1.05 -17.96
CA GLU A 3 11.19 1.93 -17.81
C GLU A 3 11.29 2.49 -16.37
N GLY A 4 12.42 3.11 -16.03
CA GLY A 4 12.60 3.81 -14.75
C GLY A 4 13.02 2.93 -13.56
N ALA A 5 13.38 1.66 -13.80
CA ALA A 5 13.80 0.74 -12.75
C ALA A 5 15.00 1.25 -11.91
N SER A 6 15.94 1.98 -12.53
CA SER A 6 17.09 2.59 -11.84
C SER A 6 16.70 3.67 -10.82
N ASN A 7 15.51 4.24 -10.95
CA ASN A 7 15.01 5.27 -10.06
C ASN A 7 14.22 4.69 -8.88
N VAL A 8 13.99 3.37 -8.86
CA VAL A 8 13.31 2.71 -7.73
C VAL A 8 14.32 2.46 -6.62
N THR A 9 14.04 3.06 -5.46
CA THR A 9 14.82 2.84 -4.23
C THR A 9 13.96 2.14 -3.18
N TRP A 10 14.59 1.27 -2.40
CA TRP A 10 13.95 0.53 -1.33
C TRP A 10 14.37 1.05 0.04
N TYR A 11 13.40 1.26 0.92
CA TYR A 11 13.61 1.62 2.31
C TYR A 11 13.02 0.56 3.25
N ARG A 12 13.79 0.16 4.27
CA ARG A 12 13.34 -0.76 5.32
C ARG A 12 12.42 0.01 6.28
N GLY A 13 11.12 -0.25 6.18
CA GLY A 13 10.10 0.43 6.99
C GLY A 13 9.81 -0.26 8.33
N SER A 14 10.13 -1.55 8.45
CA SER A 14 10.05 -2.34 9.67
C SER A 14 11.01 -3.53 9.59
N ASP A 15 11.07 -4.38 10.62
CA ASP A 15 11.86 -5.61 10.59
C ASP A 15 11.34 -6.64 9.58
N SER A 16 10.07 -6.54 9.16
CA SER A 16 9.41 -7.52 8.27
C SER A 16 8.90 -6.98 6.93
N ALA A 17 9.02 -5.67 6.68
CA ALA A 17 8.55 -5.05 5.44
C ALA A 17 9.38 -3.86 4.94
N ARG A 18 9.38 -3.69 3.60
CA ARG A 18 10.05 -2.59 2.89
C ARG A 18 9.09 -1.84 1.99
N ARG A 19 9.41 -0.58 1.73
CA ARG A 19 8.69 0.29 0.80
C ARG A 19 9.59 0.64 -0.38
N GLY A 20 9.04 0.55 -1.58
CA GLY A 20 9.70 0.97 -2.81
C GLY A 20 9.13 2.30 -3.27
N PHE A 21 9.99 3.25 -3.62
CA PHE A 21 9.59 4.59 -4.04
C PHE A 21 10.52 5.13 -5.14
N CYS A 22 10.04 6.11 -5.90
CA CYS A 22 10.84 6.81 -6.88
C CYS A 22 11.79 7.79 -6.19
N SER A 23 13.10 7.64 -6.40
CA SER A 23 14.12 8.52 -5.81
C SER A 23 14.14 9.94 -6.37
N ILE A 24 13.45 10.19 -7.49
CA ILE A 24 13.39 11.50 -8.14
C ILE A 24 12.22 12.34 -7.62
N CYS A 25 11.01 11.76 -7.57
CA CYS A 25 9.79 12.50 -7.19
C CYS A 25 9.23 12.11 -5.81
N GLY A 26 9.76 11.07 -5.17
CA GLY A 26 9.31 10.62 -3.85
C GLY A 26 8.03 9.79 -3.84
N SER A 27 7.38 9.55 -4.98
CA SER A 27 6.15 8.75 -5.06
C SER A 27 6.40 7.33 -4.54
N VAL A 28 5.58 6.89 -3.59
CA VAL A 28 5.57 5.49 -3.12
C VAL A 28 4.93 4.63 -4.20
N LEU A 29 5.60 3.54 -4.56
CA LEU A 29 5.16 2.63 -5.63
C LEU A 29 4.82 1.25 -5.08
N PHE A 30 5.57 0.78 -4.07
CA PHE A 30 5.49 -0.59 -3.60
C PHE A 30 5.51 -0.71 -2.09
N TRP A 31 4.81 -1.73 -1.60
CA TRP A 31 5.02 -2.30 -0.26
C TRP A 31 5.24 -3.82 -0.39
N LYS A 32 6.22 -4.34 0.37
CA LYS A 32 6.59 -5.76 0.31
C LYS A 32 6.86 -6.29 1.71
N HIS A 33 6.05 -7.26 2.14
CA HIS A 33 6.38 -8.13 3.26
C HIS A 33 7.45 -9.14 2.85
N ASP A 34 8.38 -9.46 3.74
CA ASP A 34 9.49 -10.35 3.42
C ASP A 34 9.05 -11.82 3.28
N GLU A 35 7.98 -12.22 3.96
CA GLU A 35 7.46 -13.60 3.95
C GLU A 35 6.36 -13.89 2.93
N LEU A 36 5.84 -12.87 2.24
CA LEU A 36 4.81 -13.10 1.21
C LEU A 36 5.49 -13.23 -0.15
N ASP A 37 4.91 -14.00 -1.08
CA ASP A 37 5.37 -14.02 -2.48
C ASP A 37 4.81 -12.84 -3.28
N THR A 38 3.73 -12.22 -2.79
CA THR A 38 3.07 -11.08 -3.44
C THR A 38 3.71 -9.74 -3.08
N ILE A 39 3.40 -8.72 -3.86
CA ILE A 39 3.81 -7.32 -3.66
C ILE A 39 2.59 -6.43 -3.80
N SER A 40 2.46 -5.43 -2.94
CA SER A 40 1.43 -4.42 -3.08
C SER A 40 1.94 -3.30 -3.99
N VAL A 41 1.14 -2.95 -4.98
CA VAL A 41 1.39 -1.80 -5.87
C VAL A 41 0.41 -0.69 -5.47
N MET A 42 0.90 0.53 -5.34
CA MET A 42 0.05 1.66 -4.97
C MET A 42 -0.95 1.96 -6.08
N ALA A 43 -2.24 2.01 -5.76
CA ALA A 43 -3.30 2.24 -6.74
C ALA A 43 -3.13 3.55 -7.54
N GLY A 44 -2.51 4.57 -6.94
CA GLY A 44 -2.19 5.83 -7.60
C GLY A 44 -1.07 5.76 -8.65
N ALA A 45 -0.43 4.61 -8.85
CA ALA A 45 0.60 4.42 -9.88
C ALA A 45 0.02 4.10 -11.27
N PHE A 46 -1.29 3.84 -11.37
CA PHE A 46 -1.95 3.50 -12.63
C PHE A 46 -2.56 4.74 -13.28
N ASP A 47 -2.52 4.79 -14.61
CA ASP A 47 -3.14 5.85 -15.39
C ASP A 47 -4.66 5.88 -15.19
N THR A 48 -5.24 7.07 -15.36
CA THR A 48 -6.70 7.23 -15.30
C THR A 48 -7.33 7.08 -16.69
N PRO A 49 -8.50 6.42 -16.79
CA PRO A 49 -9.22 5.72 -15.71
C PRO A 49 -8.57 4.36 -15.40
N SER A 50 -8.35 4.07 -14.12
CA SER A 50 -7.70 2.81 -13.70
C SER A 50 -8.65 1.61 -13.69
N GLY A 51 -9.95 1.85 -13.54
CA GLY A 51 -10.96 0.79 -13.39
C GLY A 51 -10.86 -0.01 -12.09
N LEU A 52 -10.05 0.45 -11.12
CA LEU A 52 -9.91 -0.19 -9.82
C LEU A 52 -11.11 0.15 -8.93
N GLU A 53 -11.58 -0.85 -8.18
CA GLU A 53 -12.59 -0.69 -7.12
C GLU A 53 -11.96 -0.99 -5.75
N ALA A 54 -12.37 -0.25 -4.73
CA ALA A 54 -11.94 -0.52 -3.37
C ALA A 54 -12.69 -1.75 -2.81
N ASP A 55 -11.96 -2.65 -2.16
CA ASP A 55 -12.52 -3.85 -1.55
C ASP A 55 -12.78 -3.67 -0.04
N SER A 56 -11.85 -3.02 0.67
CA SER A 56 -11.96 -2.78 2.11
C SER A 56 -10.99 -1.69 2.59
N HIS A 57 -11.24 -1.20 3.81
CA HIS A 57 -10.38 -0.23 4.49
C HIS A 57 -9.61 -0.92 5.63
N ILE A 58 -8.29 -0.84 5.62
CA ILE A 58 -7.41 -1.38 6.65
C ILE A 58 -6.73 -0.26 7.44
N PHE A 59 -6.34 -0.54 8.68
CA PHE A 59 -5.75 0.40 9.64
C PHE A 59 -6.66 1.58 10.00
N VAL A 60 -7.97 1.35 10.02
CA VAL A 60 -8.97 2.38 10.35
C VAL A 60 -8.81 2.89 11.79
N ALA A 61 -8.21 2.12 12.70
CA ALA A 61 -7.94 2.59 14.06
C ALA A 61 -6.91 3.73 14.11
N ASP A 62 -6.04 3.83 13.10
CA ASP A 62 -5.00 4.85 12.98
C ASP A 62 -5.42 5.98 12.02
N LYS A 63 -6.68 5.98 11.54
CA LYS A 63 -7.18 7.03 10.66
C LYS A 63 -7.24 8.37 11.40
N GLY A 64 -7.08 9.46 10.66
CA GLY A 64 -7.31 10.80 11.18
C GLY A 64 -8.73 10.94 11.75
N ASP A 65 -8.85 11.62 12.88
CA ASP A 65 -10.13 11.90 13.56
C ASP A 65 -11.01 12.91 12.80
N TYR A 66 -10.47 13.57 11.79
CA TYR A 66 -11.11 14.63 11.01
C TYR A 66 -11.94 14.17 9.80
N TYR A 67 -12.06 12.86 9.55
CA TYR A 67 -12.86 12.35 8.43
C TYR A 67 -13.54 11.01 8.75
N ASP A 68 -14.65 10.74 8.07
CA ASP A 68 -15.36 9.47 8.12
C ASP A 68 -15.24 8.69 6.80
N ILE A 69 -15.43 7.39 6.88
CA ILE A 69 -15.47 6.47 5.74
C ILE A 69 -16.91 5.96 5.64
N ASP A 70 -17.64 6.39 4.61
CA ASP A 70 -19.10 6.21 4.47
C ASP A 70 -19.52 5.46 3.20
N ASP A 71 -18.57 4.85 2.49
CA ASP A 71 -18.81 4.08 1.26
C ASP A 71 -19.43 2.68 1.46
N GLY A 72 -19.63 2.29 2.72
CA GLY A 72 -20.24 1.01 3.10
C GLY A 72 -19.34 -0.22 2.95
N LEU A 73 -18.07 -0.05 2.57
CA LEU A 73 -17.12 -1.16 2.47
C LEU A 73 -16.68 -1.65 3.86
N PRO A 74 -16.24 -2.92 3.98
CA PRO A 74 -15.70 -3.44 5.22
C PRO A 74 -14.54 -2.58 5.77
N GLN A 75 -14.59 -2.27 7.06
CA GLN A 75 -13.58 -1.47 7.76
C GLN A 75 -12.91 -2.30 8.85
N PHE A 76 -11.58 -2.37 8.82
CA PHE A 76 -10.77 -3.13 9.76
C PHE A 76 -9.87 -2.20 10.58
N PRO A 77 -9.85 -2.34 11.92
CA PRO A 77 -8.97 -1.55 12.79
C PRO A 77 -7.49 -1.68 12.43
N LYS A 78 -7.07 -2.85 11.93
CA LYS A 78 -5.73 -3.16 11.41
C LYS A 78 -5.88 -3.80 10.03
N SER A 79 -5.32 -4.99 9.78
CA SER A 79 -5.48 -5.71 8.51
C SER A 79 -6.72 -6.61 8.49
N THR A 80 -7.09 -7.08 7.30
CA THR A 80 -7.98 -8.23 7.14
C THR A 80 -7.29 -9.51 7.65
N PRO A 81 -8.05 -10.57 8.02
CA PRO A 81 -7.45 -11.84 8.44
C PRO A 81 -6.61 -12.53 7.34
N ALA A 82 -6.84 -12.20 6.08
CA ALA A 82 -6.18 -12.83 4.93
C ALA A 82 -4.86 -12.15 4.54
N ILE A 83 -4.64 -10.89 4.92
CA ILE A 83 -3.49 -10.09 4.48
C ILE A 83 -2.52 -9.90 5.64
N LYS A 84 -1.33 -10.50 5.50
CA LYS A 84 -0.22 -10.30 6.42
C LYS A 84 0.37 -8.88 6.27
N VAL A 85 0.66 -8.22 7.40
CA VAL A 85 1.14 -6.82 7.45
C VAL A 85 2.32 -6.69 8.40
N ALA A 86 3.04 -5.57 8.38
CA ALA A 86 4.14 -5.37 9.31
C ALA A 86 3.65 -5.46 10.78
N GLY A 87 4.32 -6.28 11.59
CA GLY A 87 3.96 -6.48 13.01
C GLY A 87 2.87 -7.53 13.27
N ASN A 88 2.47 -8.29 12.26
CA ASN A 88 1.58 -9.47 12.37
C ASN A 88 2.05 -10.56 11.41
#